data_AF-A0A4Q5WHL2-F1
#
_entry.id   AF-A0A4Q5WHL2-F1
#
_cell.length_a   1.000
_cell.length_b   1.000
_cell.length_c   1.000
_cell.angle_alpha   90.00
_cell.angle_beta   90.00
_cell.angle_gamma   90.00
#
_symmetry.space_group_name_H-M   'P 1'
#
loop_
_entity.id
_entity.type
_entity.pdbx_description
1 polymer ?
#
loop_
_entity_poly.entity_id
_entity_poly.type
_entity_poly.pdbx_seq_one_letter_code
_entity_poly.pdbx_strand_id
1 'polypeptide(L)'
;MHYDDPASRKLDAKIEAMMEQYRSMPPGLLDDTIRGITESMPVIEALASKPERTEEENELMRNFLSIVQKLKDLQLVLDYSIGQRSLAIFEHVRKKAADGDPAAVKAYEDLLPSYRRMLQDDLDGSVQ
;
A
#
# COMPACT_ATOMS: atom_id res chain seq x y z
N MET A 1 18.83 -4.54 11.03
CA MET A 1 18.19 -4.83 9.74
C MET A 1 19.10 -4.28 8.65
N HIS A 2 19.56 -5.12 7.73
CA HIS A 2 20.39 -4.68 6.61
C HIS A 2 19.51 -4.03 5.53
N TYR A 3 19.25 -2.74 5.71
CA TYR A 3 18.50 -1.85 4.81
C TYR A 3 19.25 -1.51 3.51
N ASP A 4 20.18 -2.36 3.07
CA ASP A 4 21.18 -1.97 2.06
C ASP A 4 21.32 -2.96 0.90
N ASP A 5 20.31 -3.79 0.70
CA ASP A 5 20.24 -4.67 -0.47
C ASP A 5 19.68 -3.90 -1.71
N PRO A 6 20.16 -4.18 -2.93
CA PRO A 6 19.73 -3.50 -4.15
C PRO A 6 18.21 -3.55 -4.43
N ALA A 7 17.51 -4.59 -3.97
CA ALA A 7 16.06 -4.73 -4.15
C ALA A 7 15.30 -3.74 -3.25
N SER A 8 15.70 -3.61 -1.98
CA SER A 8 15.12 -2.63 -1.05
C SER A 8 15.28 -1.19 -1.56
N ARG A 9 16.47 -0.82 -2.05
CA ARG A 9 16.71 0.53 -2.62
C ARG A 9 15.87 0.80 -3.87
N LYS A 10 15.64 -0.21 -4.71
CA LYS A 10 14.79 -0.08 -5.90
C LYS A 10 13.31 0.07 -5.53
N LEU A 11 12.88 -0.62 -4.47
CA LEU A 11 11.53 -0.49 -3.93
C LEU A 11 11.31 0.92 -3.33
N ASP A 12 12.24 1.40 -2.51
CA ASP A 12 12.18 2.75 -1.93
C ASP A 12 12.13 3.83 -3.02
N ALA A 13 12.99 3.75 -4.03
CA ALA A 13 12.98 4.69 -5.16
C ALA A 13 11.65 4.63 -5.95
N LYS A 14 11.07 3.44 -6.12
CA LYS A 14 9.75 3.27 -6.75
C LYS A 14 8.66 3.94 -5.90
N ILE A 15 8.68 3.73 -4.58
CA ILE A 15 7.71 4.30 -3.64
C ILE A 15 7.82 5.83 -3.61
N GLU A 16 9.03 6.40 -3.57
CA GLU A 16 9.24 7.85 -3.62
C GLU A 16 8.69 8.47 -4.91
N ALA A 17 9.02 7.88 -6.07
CA ALA A 17 8.51 8.33 -7.35
C ALA A 17 6.98 8.29 -7.43
N MET A 18 6.38 7.24 -6.86
CA MET A 18 4.93 7.12 -6.80
C MET A 18 4.28 8.13 -5.84
N MET A 19 4.87 8.36 -4.66
CA MET A 19 4.39 9.36 -3.71
C MET A 19 4.38 10.77 -4.30
N GLU A 20 5.37 11.11 -5.11
CA GLU A 20 5.43 12.40 -5.81
C GLU A 20 4.30 12.52 -6.87
N GLN A 21 4.01 11.44 -7.59
CA GLN A 21 2.87 11.39 -8.49
C GLN A 21 1.53 11.54 -7.74
N TYR A 22 1.38 10.92 -6.57
CA TYR A 22 0.17 11.06 -5.77
C TYR A 22 -0.04 12.48 -5.25
N ARG A 23 1.03 13.13 -4.77
CA ARG A 23 0.96 14.53 -4.29
C ARG A 23 0.57 15.52 -5.37
N SER A 24 0.85 15.20 -6.64
CA SER A 24 0.51 16.04 -7.79
C SER A 24 -0.87 15.73 -8.40
N MET A 25 -1.63 14.77 -7.85
CA MET A 25 -2.97 14.49 -8.36
C MET A 25 -3.97 15.60 -8.02
N PRO A 26 -4.82 16.00 -8.99
CA PRO A 26 -5.93 16.91 -8.74
C PRO A 26 -6.89 16.38 -7.66
N PRO A 27 -7.46 17.29 -6.83
CA PRO A 27 -8.54 16.92 -5.93
C PRO A 27 -9.71 16.28 -6.70
N GLY A 28 -10.23 15.15 -6.20
CA GLY A 28 -11.34 14.42 -6.82
C GLY A 28 -10.93 13.42 -7.92
N LEU A 29 -9.70 13.44 -8.43
CA LEU A 29 -9.26 12.48 -9.45
C LEU A 29 -9.36 11.03 -8.95
N LEU A 30 -9.08 10.81 -7.66
CA LEU A 30 -9.19 9.48 -7.04
C LEU A 30 -10.65 9.00 -7.00
N ASP A 31 -11.58 9.87 -6.62
CA ASP A 31 -13.01 9.55 -6.55
C ASP A 31 -13.57 9.25 -7.95
N ASP A 32 -13.16 10.03 -8.95
CA ASP A 32 -13.51 9.80 -10.36
C ASP A 32 -12.95 8.47 -10.87
N THR A 33 -11.71 8.14 -10.49
CA THR A 33 -11.06 6.87 -10.84
C THR A 33 -11.78 5.68 -10.22
N ILE A 34 -12.10 5.74 -8.91
CA ILE A 34 -12.83 4.69 -8.19
C ILE A 34 -14.21 4.48 -8.83
N ARG A 35 -14.92 5.57 -9.12
CA ARG A 35 -16.23 5.52 -9.78
C ARG A 35 -16.13 4.87 -11.16
N GLY A 36 -15.18 5.29 -11.99
CA GLY A 36 -14.99 4.72 -13.33
C GLY A 36 -14.67 3.22 -13.30
N ILE A 37 -13.85 2.77 -12.35
CA ILE A 37 -13.57 1.34 -12.14
C ILE A 37 -14.84 0.60 -11.72
N THR A 38 -15.58 1.14 -10.75
CA THR A 38 -16.81 0.53 -10.23
C THR A 38 -17.85 0.37 -11.33
N GLU A 39 -18.08 1.41 -12.12
CA GLU A 39 -19.03 1.42 -13.24
C GLU A 39 -18.62 0.47 -14.37
N SER A 40 -17.31 0.25 -14.56
CA SER A 40 -16.79 -0.65 -15.59
C SER A 40 -16.80 -2.13 -15.17
N MET A 41 -16.93 -2.44 -13.88
CA MET A 41 -16.78 -3.80 -13.36
C MET A 41 -17.75 -4.81 -13.99
N PRO A 42 -19.05 -4.52 -14.17
CA PRO A 42 -19.99 -5.45 -14.80
C PRO A 42 -19.59 -5.82 -16.23
N VAL A 43 -19.01 -4.87 -16.98
CA VAL A 43 -18.53 -5.10 -18.36
C VAL A 43 -17.32 -6.04 -18.33
N ILE A 44 -16.40 -5.83 -17.39
CA ILE A 44 -15.22 -6.68 -17.23
C ILE A 44 -15.61 -8.11 -16.81
N GLU A 45 -16.56 -8.27 -15.89
CA GLU A 45 -17.06 -9.60 -15.47
C GLU A 45 -17.72 -10.35 -16.63
N ALA A 46 -18.50 -9.65 -17.45
CA ALA A 46 -19.11 -10.20 -18.66
C ALA A 46 -18.04 -10.63 -19.68
N LEU A 47 -17.02 -9.81 -19.91
CA LEU A 47 -15.90 -10.16 -20.78
C LEU A 47 -15.10 -11.34 -20.21
N ALA A 48 -14.81 -11.36 -18.92
CA ALA A 48 -14.06 -12.43 -18.26
C ALA A 48 -14.73 -13.81 -18.43
N SER A 49 -16.06 -13.84 -18.43
CA SER A 49 -16.86 -15.06 -18.59
C SER A 49 -17.05 -15.50 -20.04
N LYS A 50 -16.65 -14.67 -21.01
CA LYS A 50 -16.81 -14.95 -22.43
C LYS A 50 -15.68 -15.89 -22.92
N PRO A 51 -16.00 -17.06 -23.52
CA PRO A 51 -15.01 -18.04 -23.96
C PRO A 51 -14.19 -17.58 -25.17
N GLU A 52 -14.77 -16.77 -26.04
CA GLU A 52 -14.10 -16.15 -27.19
C GLU A 52 -14.34 -14.63 -27.17
N ARG A 53 -13.25 -13.86 -27.27
CA ARG A 53 -13.28 -12.39 -27.27
C ARG A 53 -12.78 -11.86 -28.61
N THR A 54 -13.34 -10.75 -29.07
CA THR A 54 -12.79 -10.01 -30.21
C THR A 54 -11.48 -9.33 -29.81
N GLU A 55 -10.73 -8.80 -30.79
CA GLU A 55 -9.48 -8.10 -30.49
C GLU A 55 -9.73 -6.81 -29.68
N GLU A 56 -10.82 -6.09 -29.96
CA GLU A 56 -11.23 -4.91 -29.20
C GLU A 56 -11.57 -5.27 -27.75
N GLU A 57 -12.24 -6.39 -27.53
CA GLU A 57 -12.56 -6.90 -26.20
C GLU A 57 -11.29 -7.33 -25.43
N ASN A 58 -10.31 -7.92 -26.13
CA ASN A 58 -9.00 -8.23 -25.55
C ASN A 58 -8.22 -6.95 -25.19
N GLU A 59 -8.31 -5.90 -26.01
CA GLU A 59 -7.70 -4.61 -25.72
C GLU A 59 -8.31 -3.96 -24.47
N LEU A 60 -9.63 -3.99 -24.32
CA LEU A 60 -10.32 -3.53 -23.12
C LEU A 60 -9.86 -4.29 -21.86
N MET A 61 -9.70 -5.61 -21.94
CA MET A 61 -9.19 -6.42 -20.84
C MET A 61 -7.74 -6.08 -20.47
N ARG A 62 -6.87 -5.84 -21.46
CA ARG A 62 -5.48 -5.41 -21.22
C ARG A 62 -5.42 -4.05 -20.53
N ASN A 63 -6.26 -3.11 -20.95
CA ASN A 63 -6.36 -1.79 -20.32
C ASN A 63 -6.86 -1.89 -18.88
N PHE A 64 -7.85 -2.75 -18.62
CA PHE A 64 -8.32 -3.00 -17.26
C PHE A 64 -7.24 -3.60 -16.37
N LEU A 65 -6.51 -4.61 -16.85
CA LEU A 65 -5.39 -5.21 -16.10
C LEU A 65 -4.30 -4.17 -15.76
N SER A 66 -4.02 -3.24 -16.67
CA SER A 66 -3.11 -2.12 -16.42
C SER A 66 -3.60 -1.21 -15.29
N ILE A 67 -4.91 -0.93 -15.24
CA ILE A 67 -5.52 -0.17 -14.13
C ILE A 67 -5.40 -0.93 -12.82
N VAL A 68 -5.71 -2.23 -12.80
CA VAL A 68 -5.55 -3.08 -11.61
C VAL A 68 -4.11 -3.07 -11.10
N GLN A 69 -3.13 -3.14 -12.01
CA GLN A 69 -1.72 -3.06 -11.62
C GLN A 69 -1.38 -1.73 -10.94
N LYS A 70 -1.88 -0.61 -11.47
CA LYS A 70 -1.69 0.71 -10.86
C LYS A 70 -2.33 0.81 -9.48
N LEU A 71 -3.48 0.18 -9.26
CA LEU A 71 -4.12 0.11 -7.93
C LEU A 71 -3.31 -0.72 -6.93
N LYS A 72 -2.72 -1.84 -7.37
CA LYS A 72 -1.80 -2.62 -6.52
C LYS A 72 -0.56 -1.81 -6.15
N ASP A 73 -0.01 -1.07 -7.10
CA ASP A 73 1.11 -0.19 -6.83
C ASP A 73 0.72 0.92 -5.84
N LEU A 74 -0.49 1.50 -5.95
CA LEU A 74 -1.03 2.46 -4.96
C LEU A 74 -1.12 1.85 -3.56
N GLN A 75 -1.65 0.63 -3.48
CA GLN A 75 -1.80 -0.08 -2.22
C GLN A 75 -0.44 -0.26 -1.54
N LEU A 76 0.60 -0.66 -2.29
CA LEU A 76 1.97 -0.78 -1.79
C LEU A 76 2.48 0.54 -1.19
N VAL A 77 2.19 1.67 -1.84
CA VAL A 77 2.58 3.00 -1.35
C VAL A 77 1.83 3.38 -0.07
N LEU A 78 0.53 3.09 0.01
CA LEU A 78 -0.27 3.33 1.20
C LEU A 78 0.21 2.47 2.37
N ASP A 79 0.45 1.18 2.12
CA ASP A 79 0.95 0.24 3.12
C ASP A 79 2.31 0.69 3.66
N TYR A 80 3.22 1.11 2.77
CA TYR A 80 4.51 1.69 3.19
C TYR A 80 4.32 2.98 4.00
N SER A 81 3.48 3.91 3.53
CA SER A 81 3.26 5.19 4.21
C SER A 81 2.63 5.01 5.59
N ILE A 82 1.65 4.10 5.71
CA ILE A 82 0.99 3.74 6.96
C ILE A 82 2.00 3.04 7.89
N GLY A 83 2.81 2.12 7.37
CA GLY A 83 3.86 1.44 8.13
C GLY A 83 4.86 2.43 8.73
N GLN A 84 5.41 3.33 7.92
CA GLN A 84 6.35 4.37 8.35
C GLN A 84 5.74 5.31 9.40
N ARG A 85 4.49 5.76 9.19
CA ARG A 85 3.78 6.60 10.17
C ARG A 85 3.52 5.87 11.48
N SER A 86 3.13 4.60 11.39
CA SER A 86 2.87 3.75 12.57
C SER A 86 4.14 3.54 13.38
N LEU A 87 5.28 3.31 12.72
CA LEU A 87 6.59 3.22 13.36
C LEU A 87 6.98 4.53 14.06
N ALA A 88 6.81 5.67 13.38
CA ALA A 88 7.11 6.98 13.96
C ALA A 88 6.24 7.28 15.20
N ILE A 89 4.95 6.94 15.16
CA ILE A 89 4.04 7.08 16.30
C ILE A 89 4.48 6.18 17.45
N PHE A 90 4.81 4.92 17.16
CA PHE A 90 5.29 3.96 18.16
C PHE A 90 6.58 4.47 18.85
N GLU A 91 7.55 4.95 18.08
CA GLU A 91 8.79 5.52 18.59
C GLU A 91 8.57 6.76 19.46
N HIS A 92 7.64 7.63 19.07
CA HIS A 92 7.26 8.79 19.86
C HIS A 92 6.61 8.40 21.19
N VAL A 93 5.69 7.43 21.18
CA VAL A 93 5.05 6.89 22.39
C VAL A 93 6.08 6.20 23.29
N ARG A 94 7.00 5.42 22.73
CA ARG A 94 8.11 4.78 23.46
C ARG A 94 8.97 5.81 24.18
N LYS A 95 9.33 6.90 23.52
CA LYS A 95 10.13 7.97 24.12
C LYS A 95 9.41 8.62 25.30
N LYS A 96 8.14 8.99 25.13
CA LYS A 96 7.33 9.57 26.22
C LYS A 96 7.15 8.61 27.40
N ALA A 97 6.98 7.32 27.13
CA ALA A 97 6.93 6.30 28.17
C ALA A 97 8.24 6.22 28.96
N ALA A 98 9.39 6.29 28.29
CA ALA A 98 10.70 6.33 28.92
C ALA A 98 10.92 7.59 29.77
N ASP A 99 10.34 8.72 29.35
CA ASP A 99 10.32 9.98 30.10
C ASP A 99 9.35 9.97 31.30
N GLY A 100 8.62 8.87 31.52
CA GLY A 100 7.76 8.64 32.68
C GLY A 100 6.32 9.13 32.55
N ASP A 101 5.86 9.46 31.33
CA ASP A 101 4.45 9.81 31.07
C ASP A 101 3.55 8.57 31.27
N PRO A 102 2.67 8.53 32.29
CA PRO A 102 1.86 7.35 32.60
C PRO A 102 0.89 6.97 31.48
N ALA A 103 0.38 7.95 30.72
CA ALA A 103 -0.52 7.69 29.60
C ALA A 103 0.27 7.07 28.42
N ALA A 104 1.50 7.52 28.21
CA ALA A 104 2.38 6.96 27.20
C ALA A 104 2.89 5.56 27.55
N VAL A 105 3.16 5.26 28.82
CA VAL A 105 3.53 3.90 29.28
C VAL A 105 2.43 2.91 28.92
N LYS A 106 1.18 3.21 29.26
CA LYS A 106 0.05 2.36 28.90
C LYS A 106 -0.10 2.21 27.38
N ALA A 107 -0.05 3.32 26.64
CA ALA A 107 -0.12 3.28 25.18
C ALA A 107 1.02 2.46 24.56
N TYR A 108 2.23 2.52 25.12
CA TYR A 108 3.37 1.73 24.68
C TYR A 108 3.12 0.23 24.90
N GLU A 109 2.67 -0.16 26.09
CA GLU A 109 2.33 -1.55 26.42
C GLU A 109 1.22 -2.11 25.52
N ASP A 110 0.20 -1.30 25.22
CA ASP A 110 -0.90 -1.67 24.34
C ASP A 110 -0.46 -1.84 22.87
N LEU A 111 0.50 -1.03 22.40
CA LEU A 111 1.00 -1.06 21.02
C LEU A 111 2.08 -2.14 20.80
N LEU A 112 2.78 -2.56 21.85
CA LEU A 112 3.91 -3.48 21.79
C LEU A 112 3.61 -4.84 21.12
N PRO A 113 2.45 -5.50 21.37
CA PRO A 113 2.11 -6.76 20.70
C PRO A 113 1.93 -6.60 19.19
N SER A 114 1.29 -5.51 18.76
CA SER A 114 1.07 -5.20 17.34
C SER A 114 2.39 -4.90 16.64
N TYR A 115 3.28 -4.14 17.29
CA TYR A 115 4.62 -3.87 16.78
C TYR A 115 5.46 -5.15 16.64
N ARG A 116 5.42 -6.04 17.63
CA ARG A 116 6.12 -7.34 17.57
C ARG A 116 5.60 -8.24 16.45
N ARG A 117 4.28 -8.25 16.22
CA ARG A 117 3.67 -8.98 15.11
C ARG A 117 4.13 -8.43 13.76
N MET A 118 4.11 -7.10 13.60
CA MET A 118 4.62 -6.44 12.39
C MET A 118 6.07 -6.84 12.08
N LEU A 119 6.94 -6.89 13.10
CA LEU A 119 8.32 -7.33 12.95
C LEU A 119 8.46 -8.82 12.58
N GLN A 120 7.54 -9.68 13.02
CA GLN A 120 7.52 -11.10 12.65
C GLN A 120 7.02 -11.31 11.23
N ASP A 121 5.96 -10.60 10.83
CA ASP A 121 5.41 -10.69 9.47
C ASP A 121 6.44 -10.22 8.42
N ASP A 122 7.25 -9.20 8.73
CA ASP A 122 8.39 -8.77 7.88
C ASP A 122 9.50 -9.83 7.76
N LEU A 123 9.72 -10.64 8.81
CA LEU A 123 10.72 -11.72 8.82
C LEU A 123 10.24 -12.97 8.08
N ASP A 124 8.94 -13.28 8.16
CA ASP A 124 8.35 -14.44 7.49
C ASP A 124 8.10 -14.17 6.00
N GLY A 125 7.81 -12.91 5.62
CA GLY A 125 7.65 -12.48 4.23
C GLY A 125 8.96 -12.36 3.43
N SER A 126 10.12 -12.41 4.09
CA SER A 126 11.45 -12.40 3.43
C SER A 126 11.99 -13.81 3.11
N VAL A 127 11.17 -14.85 3.31
CA VAL A 127 11.46 -16.24 2.93
C VAL A 127 10.42 -16.74 1.90
N GLN A 128 10.29 -16.07 0.75
CA GLN A 128 9.67 -16.63 -0.46
C GLN A 128 10.33 -16.11 -1.74
#